data_AF-A0A2H9M2S4-F1
#
_entry.id   AF-A0A2H9M2S4-F1
#
_cell.length_a   1.000
_cell.length_b   1.000
_cell.length_c   1.000
_cell.angle_alpha   90.00
_cell.angle_beta   90.00
_cell.angle_gamma   90.00
#
_symmetry.space_group_name_H-M   'P 1'
#
loop_
_entity.id
_entity.type
_entity.pdbx_description
1 polymer ?
#
loop_
_entity_poly.entity_id
_entity_poly.type
_entity_poly.pdbx_seq_one_letter_code
_entity_poly.pdbx_strand_id
1 'polypeptide(L)'
;MLAVENIRFLADKTSISTPFNTNFIGFLNTLSKYIIVNKKITYILVMLLALFILFFGSGIVFADSPGCIYNETNDCYIPADNCYLTDRFYSKICPGTYKVDDTDKDGFFMLVSGHGMVLDCQGATLIFNTTHPYAIILYNEYAEWPNTYVRNATIKNCNIINAGTGISDWYGGHNNTFINNTIINATKEGIMLYNTTHSVVINNTISSFEKGIYIINDTQYVNITNNNISATEEGIYIQRRSRYNNI
;
A
#
# COMPACT_ATOMS: atom_id res chain seq x y z
N MET A 1 27.16 -27.83 23.65
CA MET A 1 25.80 -28.18 24.11
C MET A 1 24.94 -26.93 24.23
N LEU A 2 25.35 -25.93 25.02
CA LEU A 2 24.67 -24.63 25.18
C LEU A 2 24.33 -23.87 23.87
N ALA A 3 25.19 -23.92 22.85
CA ALA A 3 24.94 -23.22 21.58
C ALA A 3 23.80 -23.81 20.74
N VAL A 4 23.50 -25.11 20.88
CA VAL A 4 22.46 -25.81 20.10
C VAL A 4 21.08 -25.59 20.73
N GLU A 5 21.01 -25.52 22.05
CA GLU A 5 19.78 -25.21 22.78
C GLU A 5 19.32 -23.76 22.55
N ASN A 6 20.27 -22.81 22.46
CA ASN A 6 19.95 -21.41 22.15
C ASN A 6 19.42 -21.20 20.72
N ILE A 7 19.83 -22.02 19.75
CA ILE A 7 19.32 -21.95 18.36
C ILE A 7 17.90 -22.52 18.26
N ARG A 8 17.59 -23.59 19.00
CA ARG A 8 16.21 -24.12 19.07
C ARG A 8 15.26 -23.14 19.74
N PHE A 9 15.72 -22.46 20.79
CA PHE A 9 14.92 -21.44 21.49
C PHE A 9 14.56 -20.22 20.62
N LEU A 10 15.43 -19.85 19.68
CA LEU A 10 15.16 -18.77 18.72
C LEU A 10 14.18 -19.19 17.61
N ALA A 11 14.23 -20.44 17.15
CA ALA A 11 13.32 -20.97 16.12
C ALA A 11 11.87 -21.10 16.60
N ASP A 12 11.65 -21.46 17.88
CA ASP A 12 10.31 -21.58 18.46
C ASP A 12 9.61 -20.23 18.70
N LYS A 13 10.36 -19.11 18.74
CA LYS A 13 9.79 -17.75 18.87
C LYS A 13 9.43 -17.10 17.54
N THR A 14 9.89 -17.64 16.41
CA THR A 14 9.60 -17.11 15.07
C THR A 14 8.46 -17.88 14.41
N SER A 15 7.27 -17.87 15.01
CA SER A 15 6.06 -18.45 14.43
C SER A 15 5.37 -17.46 13.48
N ILE A 16 6.00 -17.21 12.32
CA ILE A 16 5.31 -16.60 11.16
C ILE A 16 5.55 -17.50 9.95
N SER A 17 4.47 -18.07 9.43
CA SER A 17 4.46 -19.00 8.31
C SER A 17 4.50 -18.23 6.98
N THR A 18 5.70 -18.05 6.44
CA THR A 18 5.90 -17.68 5.03
C THR A 18 6.92 -18.63 4.38
N PRO A 19 6.89 -18.83 3.05
CA PRO A 19 7.73 -19.82 2.36
C PRO A 19 9.24 -19.58 2.47
N PHE A 20 9.67 -18.42 2.97
CA PHE A 20 11.07 -18.16 3.33
C PHE A 20 11.55 -18.96 4.55
N ASN A 21 10.64 -19.28 5.48
CA ASN A 21 10.99 -19.90 6.77
C ASN A 21 11.38 -21.38 6.62
N THR A 22 10.75 -22.13 5.69
CA THR A 22 11.10 -23.53 5.43
C THR A 22 12.49 -23.69 4.82
N ASN A 23 12.90 -22.75 3.96
CA ASN A 23 14.23 -22.74 3.35
C ASN A 23 15.30 -22.31 4.36
N PHE A 24 14.98 -21.37 5.24
CA PHE A 24 15.90 -20.92 6.30
C PHE A 24 16.10 -21.97 7.40
N ILE A 25 15.02 -22.62 7.87
CA ILE A 25 15.11 -23.74 8.82
C ILE A 25 15.83 -24.94 8.18
N GLY A 26 15.59 -25.23 6.90
CA GLY A 26 16.31 -26.26 6.15
C GLY A 26 17.82 -25.96 6.03
N PHE A 27 18.17 -24.69 5.78
CA PHE A 27 19.54 -24.20 5.77
C PHE A 27 20.20 -24.36 7.15
N LEU A 28 19.55 -23.91 8.23
CA LEU A 28 20.04 -24.03 9.61
C LEU A 28 20.26 -25.50 10.04
N ASN A 29 19.34 -26.39 9.69
CA ASN A 29 19.47 -27.82 9.97
C ASN A 29 20.65 -28.45 9.21
N THR A 30 20.88 -28.04 7.97
CA THR A 30 22.03 -28.48 7.16
C THR A 30 23.34 -27.94 7.73
N LEU A 31 23.36 -26.68 8.15
CA LEU A 31 24.50 -26.01 8.78
C LEU A 31 24.89 -26.68 10.10
N SER A 32 23.91 -27.08 10.92
CA SER A 32 24.14 -27.75 12.21
C SER A 32 24.89 -29.08 12.07
N LYS A 33 24.66 -29.81 10.98
CA LYS A 33 25.37 -31.06 10.65
C LYS A 33 26.83 -30.80 10.27
N TYR A 34 27.12 -29.70 9.57
CA TYR A 34 28.48 -29.32 9.17
C TYR A 34 29.32 -28.76 10.33
N ILE A 35 28.69 -28.09 11.30
CA ILE A 35 29.35 -27.48 12.46
C ILE A 35 30.01 -28.52 13.38
N ILE A 36 29.50 -29.76 13.42
CA ILE A 36 30.01 -30.84 14.28
C ILE A 36 31.38 -31.36 13.81
N VAL A 37 31.72 -31.20 12.52
CA VAL A 37 32.84 -31.92 11.90
C VAL A 37 34.17 -31.15 11.95
N ASN A 38 34.16 -29.82 12.09
CA ASN A 38 35.41 -29.06 11.91
C ASN A 38 35.48 -27.76 12.74
N LYS A 39 36.25 -27.77 13.83
CA LYS A 39 36.35 -26.66 14.81
C LYS A 39 36.81 -25.33 14.21
N LYS A 40 37.61 -25.32 13.13
CA LYS A 40 38.03 -24.08 12.45
C LYS A 40 36.91 -23.45 11.63
N ILE A 41 36.03 -24.27 11.05
CA ILE A 41 34.86 -23.83 10.29
C ILE A 41 33.79 -23.26 11.24
N THR A 42 33.68 -23.80 12.46
CA THR A 42 32.78 -23.31 13.50
C THR A 42 33.01 -21.84 13.84
N TYR A 43 34.26 -21.40 13.95
CA TYR A 43 34.57 -19.99 14.25
C TYR A 43 34.18 -19.05 13.11
N ILE A 44 34.41 -19.45 11.87
CA ILE A 44 34.05 -18.65 10.68
C ILE A 44 32.52 -18.56 10.55
N LEU A 45 31.81 -19.65 10.81
CA LEU A 45 30.34 -19.68 10.77
C LEU A 45 29.69 -18.92 11.93
N VAL A 46 30.25 -18.98 13.13
CA VAL A 46 29.79 -18.17 14.26
C VAL A 46 30.10 -16.69 14.00
N MET A 47 31.25 -16.35 13.41
CA MET A 47 31.53 -14.98 12.99
C MET A 47 30.61 -14.51 11.86
N LEU A 48 30.29 -15.35 10.88
CA LEU A 48 29.33 -15.02 9.82
C LEU A 48 27.91 -14.88 10.35
N LEU A 49 27.49 -15.72 11.32
CA LEU A 49 26.20 -15.61 11.98
C LEU A 49 26.15 -14.37 12.89
N ALA A 50 27.24 -14.06 13.61
CA ALA A 50 27.36 -12.84 14.39
C ALA A 50 27.41 -11.60 13.48
N LEU A 51 28.09 -11.65 12.34
CA LEU A 51 27.99 -10.62 11.30
C LEU A 51 26.56 -10.53 10.77
N PHE A 52 25.90 -11.66 10.51
CA PHE A 52 24.53 -11.67 10.03
C PHE A 52 23.58 -11.08 11.09
N ILE A 53 23.80 -11.32 12.38
CA ILE A 53 23.04 -10.71 13.48
C ILE A 53 23.46 -9.24 13.71
N LEU A 54 24.69 -8.85 13.41
CA LEU A 54 25.13 -7.45 13.50
C LEU A 54 24.69 -6.62 12.29
N PHE A 55 24.54 -7.24 11.11
CA PHE A 55 24.06 -6.62 9.88
C PHE A 55 22.53 -6.73 9.71
N PHE A 56 21.88 -7.75 10.28
CA PHE A 56 20.45 -8.03 10.12
C PHE A 56 19.68 -8.28 11.44
N GLY A 57 20.37 -8.37 12.59
CA GLY A 57 19.78 -8.70 13.89
C GLY A 57 19.44 -7.49 14.77
N SER A 58 19.80 -6.28 14.38
CA SER A 58 19.13 -5.05 14.85
C SER A 58 17.95 -4.75 13.93
N GLY A 59 17.00 -5.68 13.88
CA GLY A 59 15.82 -5.59 13.03
C GLY A 59 16.15 -5.70 11.54
N ILE A 60 15.44 -6.56 10.84
CA ILE A 60 15.06 -6.19 9.48
C ILE A 60 14.16 -4.96 9.68
N VAL A 61 14.77 -3.77 9.67
CA VAL A 61 14.05 -2.54 9.36
C VAL A 61 13.67 -2.74 7.90
N PHE A 62 12.47 -3.30 7.67
CA PHE A 62 11.79 -3.09 6.40
C PHE A 62 11.88 -1.59 6.17
N ALA A 63 12.46 -1.17 5.05
CA ALA A 63 12.68 0.23 4.73
C ALA A 63 11.42 0.99 5.17
N ASP A 64 11.58 1.88 6.16
CA ASP A 64 10.48 2.71 6.59
C ASP A 64 9.95 3.36 5.32
N SER A 65 8.70 3.03 4.98
CA SER A 65 7.94 3.69 3.93
C SER A 65 8.26 5.18 4.02
N PRO A 66 8.99 5.79 3.06
CA PRO A 66 9.27 7.22 3.14
C PRO A 66 7.94 7.93 3.41
N GLY A 67 7.93 8.88 4.34
CA GLY A 67 6.72 9.62 4.71
C GLY A 67 5.69 8.88 5.59
N CYS A 68 5.78 7.57 5.88
CA CYS A 68 4.87 6.92 6.83
C CYS A 68 5.62 6.50 8.11
N ILE A 69 5.04 6.77 9.28
CA ILE A 69 5.62 6.33 10.56
C ILE A 69 4.84 5.12 11.06
N TYR A 70 5.50 3.98 11.23
CA TYR A 70 4.85 2.78 11.77
C TYR A 70 4.70 2.87 13.29
N ASN A 71 3.48 2.68 13.79
CA ASN A 71 3.16 2.61 15.21
C ASN A 71 3.02 1.14 15.63
N GLU A 72 4.06 0.60 16.26
CA GLU A 72 4.10 -0.79 16.73
C GLU A 72 3.01 -1.13 17.75
N THR A 73 2.60 -0.16 18.56
CA THR A 73 1.61 -0.39 19.63
C THR A 73 0.22 -0.64 19.05
N ASN A 74 -0.11 0.06 17.99
CA ASN A 74 -1.44 0.02 17.37
C ASN A 74 -1.47 -0.79 16.07
N ASP A 75 -0.33 -1.34 15.62
CA ASP A 75 -0.18 -2.10 14.37
C ASP A 75 -0.76 -1.33 13.16
N CYS A 76 -0.34 -0.06 13.02
CA CYS A 76 -0.84 0.84 11.99
C CYS A 76 0.21 1.91 11.62
N TYR A 77 -0.02 2.59 10.50
CA TYR A 77 0.80 3.67 10.00
C TYR A 77 0.18 5.03 10.32
N ILE A 78 1.00 5.94 10.81
CA ILE A 78 0.70 7.37 10.90
C ILE A 78 1.17 7.98 9.58
N PRO A 79 0.27 8.58 8.79
CA PRO A 79 0.64 9.14 7.50
C PRO A 79 1.33 10.50 7.70
N ALA A 80 2.40 10.74 6.97
CA ALA A 80 3.01 12.05 6.77
C ALA A 80 3.26 12.26 5.27
N ASP A 81 3.77 13.43 4.90
CA ASP A 81 3.93 13.81 3.50
C ASP A 81 4.77 12.79 2.72
N ASN A 82 4.34 12.51 1.49
CA ASN A 82 4.94 11.52 0.60
C ASN A 82 5.01 10.11 1.23
N CYS A 83 3.89 9.59 1.76
CA CYS A 83 3.80 8.28 2.39
C CYS A 83 3.73 7.12 1.36
N TYR A 84 4.80 6.30 1.26
CA TYR A 84 4.90 5.20 0.28
C TYR A 84 4.61 3.83 0.87
N LEU A 85 3.48 3.22 0.53
CA LEU A 85 3.13 1.86 0.93
C LEU A 85 3.40 0.90 -0.23
N THR A 86 4.52 0.15 -0.16
CA THR A 86 4.97 -0.74 -1.26
C THR A 86 5.11 -2.21 -0.86
N ASP A 87 5.40 -2.50 0.40
CA ASP A 87 5.95 -3.81 0.80
C ASP A 87 5.01 -4.67 1.65
N ARG A 88 3.83 -4.16 2.04
CA ARG A 88 2.85 -4.91 2.84
C ARG A 88 1.54 -5.13 2.10
N PHE A 89 1.11 -6.39 2.04
CA PHE A 89 -0.21 -6.78 1.52
C PHE A 89 -1.38 -6.14 2.29
N TYR A 90 -1.14 -5.71 3.53
CA TYR A 90 -2.14 -5.05 4.36
C TYR A 90 -1.50 -3.89 5.13
N SER A 91 -1.96 -2.68 4.84
CA SER A 91 -1.53 -1.45 5.50
C SER A 91 -2.74 -0.78 6.14
N LYS A 92 -2.69 -0.60 7.46
CA LYS A 92 -3.68 0.15 8.22
C LYS A 92 -3.19 1.56 8.44
N ILE A 93 -4.02 2.57 8.23
CA ILE A 93 -3.76 3.90 8.78
C ILE A 93 -4.37 3.97 10.17
N CYS A 94 -3.61 4.50 11.12
CA CYS A 94 -4.12 4.67 12.48
C CYS A 94 -5.36 5.59 12.46
N PRO A 95 -6.41 5.28 13.23
CA PRO A 95 -7.53 6.19 13.39
C PRO A 95 -7.04 7.54 13.92
N GLY A 96 -7.52 8.63 13.32
CA GLY A 96 -7.07 9.96 13.68
C GLY A 96 -7.47 11.01 12.65
N THR A 97 -7.08 12.26 12.91
CA THR A 97 -7.18 13.36 11.95
C THR A 97 -5.78 13.89 11.68
N TYR A 98 -5.40 13.89 10.41
CA TYR A 98 -4.08 14.25 9.92
C TYR A 98 -4.23 15.45 9.00
N LYS A 99 -3.59 16.56 9.38
CA LYS A 99 -3.48 17.72 8.51
C LYS A 99 -2.28 17.51 7.60
N VAL A 100 -2.53 17.69 6.32
CA VAL A 100 -1.53 17.54 5.26
C VAL A 100 -1.17 18.93 4.77
N ASP A 101 0.07 19.33 5.07
CA ASP A 101 0.68 20.59 4.66
C ASP A 101 1.77 20.31 3.62
N ASP A 102 1.40 19.55 2.58
CA ASP A 102 2.34 19.22 1.53
C ASP A 102 2.51 20.43 0.58
N THR A 103 3.71 21.01 0.62
CA THR A 103 4.10 22.15 -0.20
C THR A 103 4.60 21.74 -1.60
N ASP A 104 4.82 20.44 -1.84
CA ASP A 104 5.27 19.93 -3.13
C ASP A 104 4.07 19.84 -4.09
N LYS A 105 4.06 20.74 -5.07
CA LYS A 105 2.90 20.99 -5.94
C LYS A 105 2.67 19.91 -7.02
N ASP A 106 3.60 18.99 -7.20
CA ASP A 106 3.63 18.07 -8.34
C ASP A 106 3.48 16.59 -7.95
N GLY A 107 2.98 16.29 -6.73
CA GLY A 107 3.03 14.96 -6.14
C GLY A 107 1.70 14.29 -5.80
N PHE A 108 1.84 13.22 -5.01
CA PHE A 108 0.77 12.53 -4.31
C PHE A 108 1.09 12.55 -2.81
N PHE A 109 0.08 12.51 -1.96
CA PHE A 109 0.33 12.39 -0.53
C PHE A 109 0.61 10.95 -0.11
N MET A 110 -0.13 9.98 -0.66
CA MET A 110 0.08 8.56 -0.38
C MET A 110 0.11 7.73 -1.66
N LEU A 111 1.14 6.91 -1.81
CA LEU A 111 1.27 5.96 -2.92
C LEU A 111 1.10 4.54 -2.42
N VAL A 112 0.28 3.79 -3.16
CA VAL A 112 0.06 2.36 -2.98
C VAL A 112 0.59 1.66 -4.22
N SER A 113 1.76 1.04 -4.10
CA SER A 113 2.47 0.41 -5.21
C SER A 113 2.78 -1.05 -4.88
N GLY A 114 1.78 -1.92 -5.08
CA GLY A 114 1.95 -3.36 -4.92
C GLY A 114 0.70 -4.16 -5.28
N HIS A 115 0.88 -5.41 -5.69
CA HIS A 115 -0.24 -6.30 -6.01
C HIS A 115 -0.88 -6.85 -4.74
N GLY A 116 -2.22 -6.89 -4.72
CA GLY A 116 -2.98 -7.43 -3.59
C GLY A 116 -2.95 -6.53 -2.35
N MET A 117 -2.48 -5.29 -2.47
CA MET A 117 -2.36 -4.37 -1.34
C MET A 117 -3.72 -3.88 -0.86
N VAL A 118 -3.96 -3.96 0.44
CA VAL A 118 -5.11 -3.33 1.08
C VAL A 118 -4.63 -2.14 1.89
N LEU A 119 -5.07 -0.95 1.51
CA LEU A 119 -5.02 0.24 2.33
C LEU A 119 -6.36 0.38 3.05
N ASP A 120 -6.35 0.17 4.36
CA ASP A 120 -7.49 0.41 5.24
C ASP A 120 -7.22 1.64 6.09
N CYS A 121 -7.91 2.74 5.82
CA CYS A 121 -7.72 3.94 6.62
C CYS A 121 -8.38 3.87 8.00
N GLN A 122 -9.18 2.84 8.30
CA GLN A 122 -9.85 2.67 9.60
C GLN A 122 -10.64 3.91 10.07
N GLY A 123 -11.18 4.71 9.14
CA GLY A 123 -11.88 5.96 9.43
C GLY A 123 -10.97 7.17 9.67
N ALA A 124 -9.65 7.04 9.45
CA ALA A 124 -8.72 8.15 9.47
C ALA A 124 -9.14 9.26 8.50
N THR A 125 -8.97 10.50 8.95
CA THR A 125 -9.31 11.70 8.21
C THR A 125 -8.05 12.43 7.77
N LEU A 126 -7.89 12.57 6.46
CA LEU A 126 -6.81 13.33 5.81
C LEU A 126 -7.37 14.68 5.35
N ILE A 127 -6.88 15.78 5.92
CA ILE A 127 -7.34 17.14 5.63
C ILE A 127 -6.23 17.90 4.92
N PHE A 128 -6.49 18.29 3.67
CA PHE A 128 -5.53 19.00 2.83
C PHE A 128 -5.78 20.51 2.91
N ASN A 129 -4.71 21.29 3.09
CA ASN A 129 -4.77 22.76 3.12
C ASN A 129 -4.40 23.41 1.78
N THR A 130 -3.88 22.62 0.84
CA THR A 130 -3.49 23.05 -0.51
C THR A 130 -4.20 22.19 -1.55
N THR A 131 -4.29 22.68 -2.80
CA THR A 131 -4.77 21.88 -3.94
C THR A 131 -3.72 20.84 -4.32
N HIS A 132 -3.63 19.78 -3.53
CA HIS A 132 -2.70 18.67 -3.77
C HIS A 132 -3.22 17.81 -4.94
N PRO A 133 -2.40 17.42 -5.95
CA PRO A 133 -2.93 16.79 -7.16
C PRO A 133 -3.72 15.51 -6.89
N TYR A 134 -3.18 14.63 -6.04
CA TYR A 134 -3.78 13.35 -5.67
C TYR A 134 -3.58 13.05 -4.17
N ALA A 135 -4.65 12.81 -3.41
CA ALA A 135 -4.52 12.44 -2.00
C ALA A 135 -3.95 11.02 -1.86
N ILE A 136 -4.56 10.06 -2.56
CA ILE A 136 -4.08 8.68 -2.62
C ILE A 136 -3.99 8.25 -4.08
N ILE A 137 -2.83 7.73 -4.47
CA ILE A 137 -2.60 7.20 -5.80
C ILE A 137 -2.29 5.70 -5.73
N LEU A 138 -2.99 4.91 -6.53
CA LEU A 138 -2.50 3.61 -6.95
C LEU A 138 -1.61 3.88 -8.15
N TYR A 139 -0.32 3.64 -7.96
CA TYR A 139 0.66 3.85 -8.99
C TYR A 139 1.69 2.74 -8.93
N ASN A 140 2.22 2.34 -10.08
CA ASN A 140 3.39 1.48 -10.13
C ASN A 140 4.51 2.28 -10.80
N GLU A 141 5.50 2.68 -10.02
CA GLU A 141 6.63 3.49 -10.48
C GLU A 141 7.51 2.75 -11.50
N TYR A 142 7.46 1.42 -11.52
CA TYR A 142 8.21 0.58 -12.45
C TYR A 142 7.46 0.31 -13.77
N ALA A 143 6.46 1.14 -14.10
CA ALA A 143 5.66 1.06 -15.32
C ALA A 143 6.42 1.51 -16.58
N GLU A 144 7.55 0.88 -16.91
CA GLU A 144 8.17 1.05 -18.23
C GLU A 144 7.67 0.03 -19.27
N TRP A 145 7.02 -1.07 -18.87
CA TRP A 145 6.71 -2.20 -19.79
C TRP A 145 5.43 -2.95 -19.38
N PRO A 146 4.76 -3.67 -20.30
CA PRO A 146 3.34 -3.99 -20.20
C PRO A 146 3.13 -5.17 -19.26
N ASN A 147 3.18 -4.94 -17.94
CA ASN A 147 2.70 -5.85 -16.89
C ASN A 147 2.85 -5.30 -15.46
N THR A 148 3.46 -4.12 -15.29
CA THR A 148 3.62 -3.44 -14.00
C THR A 148 2.42 -2.56 -13.67
N TYR A 149 1.27 -3.18 -13.50
CA TYR A 149 0.04 -2.51 -13.07
C TYR A 149 -0.21 -2.78 -11.59
N VAL A 150 -0.79 -1.85 -10.83
CA VAL A 150 -1.33 -2.20 -9.51
C VAL A 150 -2.52 -3.13 -9.72
N ARG A 151 -2.48 -4.34 -9.17
CA ARG A 151 -3.53 -5.34 -9.34
C ARG A 151 -4.09 -5.79 -8.02
N ASN A 152 -5.39 -6.09 -7.96
CA ASN A 152 -6.04 -6.63 -6.76
C ASN A 152 -5.90 -5.72 -5.54
N ALA A 153 -5.66 -4.42 -5.73
CA ALA A 153 -5.52 -3.49 -4.62
C ALA A 153 -6.89 -3.06 -4.09
N THR A 154 -6.97 -2.74 -2.81
CA THR A 154 -8.17 -2.23 -2.17
C THR A 154 -7.85 -0.96 -1.40
N ILE A 155 -8.53 0.14 -1.69
CA ILE A 155 -8.58 1.32 -0.81
C ILE A 155 -9.94 1.37 -0.13
N LYS A 156 -9.93 1.43 1.20
CA LYS A 156 -11.16 1.45 1.98
C LYS A 156 -11.12 2.31 3.23
N ASN A 157 -12.32 2.74 3.63
CA ASN A 157 -12.60 3.42 4.90
C ASN A 157 -11.79 4.71 5.12
N CYS A 158 -11.41 5.41 4.05
CA CYS A 158 -10.66 6.66 4.12
C CYS A 158 -11.61 7.86 4.12
N ASN A 159 -11.35 8.83 5.00
CA ASN A 159 -12.00 10.14 4.96
C ASN A 159 -10.99 11.16 4.39
N ILE A 160 -11.27 11.73 3.22
CA ILE A 160 -10.39 12.64 2.50
C ILE A 160 -11.12 13.97 2.33
N ILE A 161 -10.50 15.07 2.75
CA ILE A 161 -11.13 16.39 2.76
C ILE A 161 -10.22 17.41 2.05
N ASN A 162 -10.80 18.18 1.12
CA ASN A 162 -10.17 19.29 0.40
C ASN A 162 -8.94 18.91 -0.48
N ALA A 163 -8.83 17.67 -0.91
CA ALA A 163 -7.79 17.25 -1.86
C ALA A 163 -8.06 17.82 -3.27
N GLY A 164 -7.07 17.81 -4.17
CA GLY A 164 -7.31 18.05 -5.59
C GLY A 164 -8.12 16.90 -6.19
N THR A 165 -7.48 15.74 -6.33
CA THR A 165 -8.14 14.46 -6.59
C THR A 165 -8.16 13.65 -5.29
N GLY A 166 -9.30 13.06 -4.93
CA GLY A 166 -9.38 12.23 -3.74
C GLY A 166 -8.58 10.92 -3.89
N ILE A 167 -9.02 10.03 -4.77
CA ILE A 167 -8.33 8.76 -5.04
C ILE A 167 -8.10 8.62 -6.54
N SER A 168 -6.89 8.23 -6.94
CA SER A 168 -6.55 8.01 -8.35
C SER A 168 -6.00 6.60 -8.58
N ASP A 169 -6.60 5.86 -9.50
CA ASP A 169 -5.99 4.66 -10.10
C ASP A 169 -5.26 5.08 -11.38
N TRP A 170 -3.95 5.21 -11.29
CA TRP A 170 -3.14 5.85 -12.31
C TRP A 170 -2.36 4.82 -13.14
N TYR A 171 -2.54 4.88 -14.46
CA TYR A 171 -1.88 4.02 -15.46
C TYR A 171 -2.06 2.51 -15.22
N GLY A 172 -3.26 2.00 -15.49
CA GLY A 172 -3.39 0.58 -15.86
C GLY A 172 -3.86 -0.37 -14.76
N GLY A 173 -4.41 0.14 -13.65
CA GLY A 173 -4.88 -0.69 -12.55
C GLY A 173 -5.82 -1.82 -13.00
N HIS A 174 -5.73 -2.99 -12.36
CA HIS A 174 -6.54 -4.15 -12.74
C HIS A 174 -7.14 -4.86 -11.53
N ASN A 175 -8.46 -5.06 -11.54
CA ASN A 175 -9.18 -5.73 -10.46
C ASN A 175 -8.99 -5.01 -9.10
N ASN A 176 -8.94 -3.67 -9.12
CA ASN A 176 -8.82 -2.86 -7.91
C ASN A 176 -10.21 -2.55 -7.33
N THR A 177 -10.27 -2.33 -6.02
CA THR A 177 -11.52 -2.03 -5.30
C THR A 177 -11.40 -0.74 -4.51
N PHE A 178 -12.35 0.17 -4.72
CA PHE A 178 -12.48 1.44 -3.99
C PHE A 178 -13.79 1.41 -3.23
N ILE A 179 -13.74 1.22 -1.91
CA ILE A 179 -14.93 0.91 -1.11
C ILE A 179 -15.04 1.69 0.19
N ASN A 180 -16.24 2.19 0.50
CA ASN A 180 -16.55 2.88 1.76
C ASN A 180 -15.63 4.08 2.06
N ASN A 181 -15.18 4.79 1.02
CA ASN A 181 -14.41 6.02 1.21
C ASN A 181 -15.35 7.23 1.23
N THR A 182 -15.01 8.21 2.04
CA THR A 182 -15.68 9.51 2.11
C THR A 182 -14.74 10.58 1.59
N ILE A 183 -15.06 11.18 0.45
CA ILE A 183 -14.25 12.21 -0.20
C ILE A 183 -15.09 13.48 -0.23
N ILE A 184 -14.63 14.54 0.42
CA ILE A 184 -15.38 15.78 0.59
C ILE A 184 -14.59 16.96 0.05
N ASN A 185 -15.26 17.80 -0.74
CA ASN A 185 -14.70 19.02 -1.34
C ASN A 185 -13.43 18.78 -2.16
N ALA A 186 -13.37 17.67 -2.92
CA ALA A 186 -12.26 17.48 -3.86
C ALA A 186 -12.29 18.59 -4.94
N THR A 187 -11.21 19.35 -5.13
CA THR A 187 -11.19 20.51 -6.04
C THR A 187 -11.23 20.13 -7.51
N LYS A 188 -10.96 18.87 -7.83
CA LYS A 188 -11.12 18.28 -9.16
C LYS A 188 -12.01 17.05 -9.05
N GLU A 189 -11.45 15.85 -9.17
CA GLU A 189 -12.18 14.59 -9.15
C GLU A 189 -12.27 13.96 -7.76
N GLY A 190 -13.40 13.32 -7.46
CA GLY A 190 -13.49 12.47 -6.28
C GLY A 190 -12.64 11.22 -6.44
N ILE A 191 -13.00 10.37 -7.41
CA ILE A 191 -12.24 9.18 -7.81
C ILE A 191 -11.93 9.25 -9.30
N MET A 192 -10.67 9.10 -9.67
CA MET A 192 -10.24 9.05 -11.07
C MET A 192 -9.70 7.65 -11.42
N LEU A 193 -10.16 7.10 -12.54
CA LEU A 193 -9.74 5.80 -13.08
C LEU A 193 -9.12 6.01 -14.47
N TYR A 194 -7.80 5.84 -14.56
CA TYR A 194 -7.02 6.04 -15.77
C TYR A 194 -6.49 4.69 -16.29
N ASN A 195 -6.96 4.29 -17.48
CA ASN A 195 -6.58 3.01 -18.11
C ASN A 195 -6.85 1.78 -17.20
N THR A 196 -7.83 1.89 -16.31
CA THR A 196 -8.15 0.85 -15.32
C THR A 196 -9.01 -0.25 -15.95
N THR A 197 -8.90 -1.49 -15.51
CA THR A 197 -9.76 -2.57 -15.98
C THR A 197 -10.29 -3.48 -14.87
N HIS A 198 -11.52 -3.98 -15.02
CA HIS A 198 -12.13 -4.96 -14.10
C HIS A 198 -12.22 -4.49 -12.63
N SER A 199 -12.20 -3.18 -12.38
CA SER A 199 -12.20 -2.62 -11.03
C SER A 199 -13.61 -2.30 -10.53
N VAL A 200 -13.74 -2.13 -9.22
CA VAL A 200 -15.02 -1.85 -8.55
C VAL A 200 -14.93 -0.56 -7.75
N VAL A 201 -15.92 0.32 -7.93
CA VAL A 201 -16.12 1.52 -7.10
C VAL A 201 -17.48 1.39 -6.41
N ILE A 202 -17.49 1.18 -5.09
CA ILE A 202 -18.72 0.82 -4.38
C ILE A 202 -18.87 1.49 -3.01
N ASN A 203 -20.08 1.91 -2.66
CA ASN A 203 -20.42 2.45 -1.33
C ASN A 203 -19.59 3.68 -0.92
N ASN A 204 -19.10 4.48 -1.87
CA ASN A 204 -18.37 5.70 -1.54
C ASN A 204 -19.32 6.89 -1.40
N THR A 205 -18.98 7.84 -0.53
CA THR A 205 -19.62 9.15 -0.44
C THR A 205 -18.67 10.18 -1.02
N ILE A 206 -19.05 10.84 -2.11
CA ILE A 206 -18.16 11.70 -2.89
C ILE A 206 -18.79 13.08 -3.08
N SER A 207 -18.07 14.12 -2.68
CA SER A 207 -18.35 15.51 -2.99
C SER A 207 -17.14 16.14 -3.67
N SER A 208 -17.32 16.64 -4.89
CA SER A 208 -16.24 17.18 -5.72
C SER A 208 -16.69 18.39 -6.54
N PHE A 209 -15.74 19.22 -6.97
CA PHE A 209 -16.02 20.41 -7.78
C PHE A 209 -16.08 20.10 -9.28
N GLU A 210 -15.30 19.16 -9.79
CA GLU A 210 -15.45 18.73 -11.19
C GLU A 210 -16.30 17.47 -11.27
N LYS A 211 -15.64 16.31 -11.26
CA LYS A 211 -16.27 15.02 -11.54
C LYS A 211 -16.28 14.15 -10.29
N GLY A 212 -17.41 13.57 -9.93
CA GLY A 212 -17.47 12.66 -8.79
C GLY A 212 -16.61 11.41 -9.04
N ILE A 213 -16.90 10.71 -10.14
CA ILE A 213 -16.07 9.62 -10.65
C ILE A 213 -15.71 9.91 -12.11
N TYR A 214 -14.42 9.91 -12.43
CA TYR A 214 -13.91 10.19 -13.77
C TYR A 214 -13.23 8.96 -14.36
N ILE A 215 -13.82 8.42 -15.44
CA ILE A 215 -13.33 7.25 -16.16
C ILE A 215 -12.71 7.67 -17.51
N ILE A 216 -11.41 7.39 -17.70
CA ILE A 216 -10.65 7.85 -18.87
C ILE A 216 -9.68 6.84 -19.46
N ASN A 217 -9.22 7.14 -20.68
CA ASN A 217 -8.12 6.49 -21.40
C ASN A 217 -8.23 4.97 -21.44
N ASP A 218 -9.21 4.48 -22.21
CA ASP A 218 -9.42 3.05 -22.45
C ASP A 218 -9.76 2.22 -21.20
N THR A 219 -10.19 2.87 -20.10
CA THR A 219 -10.73 2.18 -18.92
C THR A 219 -11.95 1.33 -19.26
N GLN A 220 -11.97 0.06 -18.85
CA GLN A 220 -12.99 -0.91 -19.24
C GLN A 220 -13.44 -1.83 -18.10
N TYR A 221 -14.66 -2.36 -18.19
CA TYR A 221 -15.18 -3.36 -17.24
C TYR A 221 -15.17 -2.89 -15.77
N VAL A 222 -15.30 -1.58 -15.54
CA VAL A 222 -15.46 -1.03 -14.19
C VAL A 222 -16.91 -1.16 -13.76
N ASN A 223 -17.14 -1.62 -12.53
CA ASN A 223 -18.46 -1.64 -11.91
C ASN A 223 -18.58 -0.55 -10.85
N ILE A 224 -19.50 0.40 -11.05
CA ILE A 224 -19.79 1.50 -10.13
C ILE A 224 -21.15 1.23 -9.50
N THR A 225 -21.23 1.02 -8.19
CA THR A 225 -22.51 0.70 -7.54
C THR A 225 -22.65 1.36 -6.18
N ASN A 226 -23.87 1.74 -5.79
CA ASN A 226 -24.19 2.25 -4.46
C ASN A 226 -23.33 3.44 -3.97
N ASN A 227 -22.87 4.31 -4.89
CA ASN A 227 -22.12 5.51 -4.50
C ASN A 227 -23.07 6.69 -4.33
N ASN A 228 -22.88 7.47 -3.27
CA ASN A 228 -23.57 8.74 -3.06
C ASN A 228 -22.68 9.87 -3.58
N ILE A 229 -23.03 10.45 -4.73
CA ILE A 229 -22.18 11.39 -5.45
C ILE A 229 -22.87 12.75 -5.57
N SER A 230 -22.18 13.79 -5.13
CA SER A 230 -22.57 15.19 -5.26
C SER A 230 -21.43 15.98 -5.90
N ALA A 231 -21.43 16.11 -7.23
CA ALA A 231 -20.42 16.85 -7.97
C ALA A 231 -21.01 18.09 -8.64
N THR A 232 -20.24 19.18 -8.76
CA THR A 232 -20.77 20.41 -9.37
C THR A 232 -20.79 20.42 -10.90
N GLU A 233 -19.89 19.67 -11.57
CA GLU A 233 -19.96 19.50 -13.04
C GLU A 233 -20.66 18.19 -13.42
N GLU A 234 -20.04 17.04 -13.17
CA GLU A 234 -20.60 15.73 -13.51
C GLU A 234 -20.50 14.73 -12.35
N GLY A 235 -21.60 14.03 -12.05
CA GLY A 235 -21.55 12.94 -11.06
C GLY A 235 -20.59 11.81 -11.48
N ILE A 236 -20.83 11.24 -12.65
CA ILE A 236 -19.98 10.22 -13.27
C ILE A 236 -19.72 10.62 -14.73
N TYR A 237 -18.46 10.76 -15.10
CA TYR A 237 -18.04 11.04 -16.47
C TYR A 237 -17.27 9.85 -17.04
N ILE A 238 -17.69 9.35 -18.22
CA ILE A 238 -17.01 8.27 -18.94
C ILE A 238 -16.55 8.80 -20.30
N GLN A 239 -15.23 8.82 -20.52
CA GLN A 239 -14.66 9.24 -21.80
C GLN A 239 -15.01 8.25 -22.91
N ARG A 240 -15.22 8.75 -24.14
CA ARG A 240 -15.67 7.97 -25.31
C ARG A 240 -14.91 6.67 -25.60
N ARG A 241 -13.64 6.57 -25.20
CA ARG A 241 -12.81 5.38 -25.41
C ARG A 241 -12.97 4.31 -24.34
N SER A 242 -13.49 4.68 -23.17
CA SER A 242 -13.79 3.78 -22.07
C SER A 242 -15.12 3.08 -22.31
N ARG A 243 -15.15 1.75 -22.18
CA ARG A 243 -16.26 0.90 -22.64
C ARG A 243 -16.58 -0.20 -21.65
N TYR A 244 -17.78 -0.77 -21.76
CA TYR A 244 -18.22 -1.90 -20.95
C TYR A 244 -18.20 -1.64 -19.44
N ASN A 245 -18.32 -0.37 -19.04
CA ASN A 245 -18.44 0.02 -17.64
C ASN A 245 -19.92 0.01 -17.24
N ASN A 246 -20.21 -0.49 -16.05
CA ASN A 246 -21.56 -0.59 -15.49
C ASN A 246 -21.71 0.43 -14.35
N ILE A 247 -22.85 1.13 -14.33
CA ILE A 247 -23.25 2.11 -13.32
C ILE A 247 -24.60 1.68 -12.73
#